data_AF-A0A355U5J6-F1
#
_entry.id   AF-A0A355U5J6-F1
#
_cell.length_a   1.000
_cell.length_b   1.000
_cell.length_c   1.000
_cell.angle_alpha   90.00
_cell.angle_beta   90.00
_cell.angle_gamma   90.00
#
_symmetry.space_group_name_H-M   'P 1'
#
loop_
_entity.id
_entity.type
_entity.pdbx_description
1 polymer ?
#
loop_
_entity_poly.entity_id
_entity_poly.type
_entity_poly.pdbx_seq_one_letter_code
_entity_poly.pdbx_strand_id
1 'polypeptide(L)'
;MILSANGQNIYPEEVEAVVNNQPYVQESVVVDRASKLVALVYLDQEALKKDNLDQEAVADLPEKIRVNSNKRLPNYSQITKVEIVDQPFEKTPKMSIKRFLYK
;
A
#
# COMPACT_ATOMS: atom_id res chain seq x y z
N MET A 1 12.16 -3.73 -8.54
CA MET A 1 13.03 -2.64 -8.08
C MET A 1 12.66 -1.40 -8.88
N ILE A 2 12.44 -0.30 -8.19
CA ILE A 2 12.11 1.01 -8.77
C ILE A 2 13.32 1.90 -8.55
N LEU A 3 13.69 2.70 -9.55
CA LEU A 3 14.78 3.67 -9.40
C LEU A 3 14.17 5.02 -8.98
N SER A 4 14.58 5.52 -7.82
CA SER A 4 14.20 6.86 -7.38
C SER A 4 14.82 7.93 -8.29
N ALA A 5 14.23 9.13 -8.32
CA ALA A 5 14.74 10.28 -9.08
C ALA A 5 16.21 10.63 -8.73
N ASN A 6 16.65 10.28 -7.52
CA ASN A 6 18.02 10.50 -7.03
C ASN A 6 18.97 9.32 -7.30
N GLY A 7 18.56 8.32 -8.09
CA GLY A 7 19.37 7.15 -8.41
C GLY A 7 19.44 6.08 -7.31
N GLN A 8 18.59 6.19 -6.28
CA GLN A 8 18.51 5.20 -5.20
C GLN A 8 17.56 4.05 -5.55
N ASN A 9 17.93 2.84 -5.15
CA ASN A 9 17.12 1.65 -5.36
C ASN A 9 15.99 1.61 -4.33
N ILE A 10 14.75 1.57 -4.81
CA ILE A 10 13.56 1.34 -4.01
C ILE A 10 13.11 -0.09 -4.25
N TYR A 11 12.99 -0.85 -3.16
CA TYR A 11 12.41 -2.19 -3.19
C TYR A 11 10.95 -2.10 -2.77
N PRO A 12 9.98 -2.34 -3.69
CA PRO A 12 8.56 -2.28 -3.37
C PRO A 12 8.18 -3.12 -2.15
N GLU A 13 8.74 -4.32 -2.01
CA GLU A 13 8.48 -5.20 -0.85
C GLU A 13 8.78 -4.55 0.50
N GLU A 14 9.82 -3.73 0.61
CA GLU A 14 10.17 -3.05 1.87
C GLU A 14 9.15 -1.97 2.20
N VAL A 15 8.69 -1.25 1.17
CA VAL A 15 7.64 -0.24 1.30
C VAL A 15 6.30 -0.92 1.67
N GLU A 16 5.96 -2.01 0.98
CA GLU A 16 4.79 -2.85 1.26
C GLU A 16 4.83 -3.41 2.68
N ALA A 17 5.99 -3.85 3.18
CA ALA A 17 6.12 -4.31 4.56
C ALA A 17 5.77 -3.20 5.57
N VAL A 18 6.13 -1.95 5.30
CA VAL A 18 5.75 -0.81 6.14
C VAL A 18 4.26 -0.49 6.04
N VAL A 19 3.66 -0.61 4.85
CA VAL A 19 2.22 -0.40 4.60
C VAL A 19 1.38 -1.52 5.25
N ASN A 20 1.80 -2.77 5.14
CA ASN A 20 1.14 -3.94 5.74
C ASN A 20 1.13 -3.91 7.27
N ASN A 21 2.03 -3.14 7.89
CA ASN A 21 2.04 -2.91 9.34
C ASN A 21 1.07 -1.80 9.78
N GLN A 22 0.36 -1.15 8.87
CA GLN A 22 -0.65 -0.14 9.22
C GLN A 22 -1.97 -0.79 9.65
N PRO A 23 -2.77 -0.12 10.50
CA PRO A 23 -4.09 -0.63 10.90
C PRO A 23 -5.00 -0.89 9.69
N TYR A 24 -5.78 -1.96 9.79
CA TYR A 24 -6.77 -2.38 8.79
C TYR A 24 -6.20 -2.75 7.42
N VAL A 25 -4.88 -2.79 7.23
CA VAL A 25 -4.26 -3.25 5.99
C VAL A 25 -4.17 -4.78 6.02
N GLN A 26 -4.81 -5.44 5.07
CA GLN A 26 -4.70 -6.88 4.89
C GLN A 26 -3.60 -7.24 3.90
N GLU A 27 -3.56 -6.55 2.76
CA GLU A 27 -2.54 -6.72 1.74
C GLU A 27 -2.22 -5.38 1.08
N SER A 28 -1.00 -5.25 0.54
CA SER A 28 -0.63 -4.08 -0.26
C SER A 28 0.31 -4.45 -1.41
N VAL A 29 0.28 -3.63 -2.45
CA VAL A 29 1.16 -3.70 -3.62
C VAL A 29 1.63 -2.29 -3.96
N VAL A 30 2.94 -2.09 -4.07
CA VAL A 30 3.53 -0.80 -4.42
C VAL A 30 3.92 -0.80 -5.89
N VAL A 31 3.38 0.19 -6.62
CA VAL A 31 3.60 0.37 -8.05
C VAL A 31 4.29 1.71 -8.33
N ASP A 32 5.06 1.77 -9.41
CA ASP A 32 5.57 3.02 -9.95
C ASP A 32 4.58 3.58 -10.98
N ARG A 33 4.08 4.80 -10.73
CA ARG A 33 3.26 5.55 -11.68
C ARG A 33 3.90 6.89 -11.94
N ALA A 34 4.49 7.07 -13.13
CA ALA A 34 5.16 8.30 -13.53
C ALA A 34 6.22 8.78 -12.52
N SER A 35 7.12 7.85 -12.11
CA SER A 35 8.19 8.12 -11.13
C SER A 35 7.69 8.49 -9.73
N LYS A 36 6.45 8.13 -9.41
CA LYS A 36 5.84 8.29 -8.08
C LYS A 36 5.41 6.93 -7.57
N LEU A 37 5.76 6.64 -6.32
CA LEU A 37 5.32 5.43 -5.65
C LEU A 37 3.86 5.57 -5.24
N VAL A 38 3.03 4.62 -5.67
CA VAL A 38 1.63 4.50 -5.28
C VAL A 38 1.44 3.15 -4.61
N ALA A 39 0.82 3.14 -3.42
CA ALA A 39 0.48 1.92 -2.72
C ALA A 39 -0.98 1.57 -2.96
N LEU A 40 -1.22 0.44 -3.59
CA LEU A 40 -2.54 -0.19 -3.66
C LEU A 40 -2.73 -0.99 -2.37
N VAL A 41 -3.85 -0.81 -1.68
CA VAL A 41 -4.08 -1.38 -0.36
C VAL A 41 -5.44 -2.07 -0.35
N TYR A 42 -5.44 -3.36 -0.01
CA TYR A 42 -6.64 -4.09 0.30
C TYR A 42 -6.85 -4.07 1.82
N LEU A 43 -7.99 -3.52 2.25
CA LEU A 43 -8.31 -3.40 3.67
C LEU A 43 -8.99 -4.67 4.18
N ASP A 44 -8.74 -4.99 5.45
CA ASP A 44 -9.45 -6.04 6.16
C ASP A 44 -10.88 -5.59 6.48
N GLN A 45 -11.81 -5.95 5.60
CA GLN A 45 -13.23 -5.64 5.72
C GLN A 45 -13.86 -6.24 6.99
N GLU A 46 -13.34 -7.35 7.51
CA GLU A 46 -13.84 -7.95 8.73
C GLU A 46 -13.43 -7.12 9.95
N ALA A 47 -12.18 -6.64 10.00
CA ALA A 47 -11.70 -5.74 11.02
C ALA A 47 -12.45 -4.39 11.00
N LEU A 48 -12.67 -3.81 9.81
CA LEU A 48 -13.43 -2.57 9.66
C LEU A 48 -14.86 -2.69 10.21
N LYS A 49 -15.54 -3.80 9.88
CA LYS A 49 -16.90 -4.09 10.36
C LYS A 49 -16.94 -4.31 11.87
N LYS A 50 -15.93 -5.01 12.42
CA LYS A 50 -15.83 -5.29 13.85
C LYS A 50 -15.71 -4.01 14.68
N ASP A 51 -14.91 -3.05 14.21
CA ASP A 51 -14.75 -1.74 14.84
C ASP A 51 -15.87 -0.74 14.50
N ASN A 52 -16.87 -1.13 13.69
CA ASN A 52 -17.97 -0.27 13.24
C ASN A 52 -17.49 1.08 12.68
N LEU A 53 -16.45 1.06 11.83
CA LEU A 53 -15.94 2.29 11.23
C LEU A 53 -16.96 2.90 10.27
N ASP A 54 -17.27 4.18 10.49
CA ASP A 54 -18.11 4.97 9.60
C ASP A 54 -17.43 5.24 8.25
N GLN A 55 -18.24 5.54 7.22
CA GLN A 55 -17.73 5.81 5.87
C GLN A 55 -16.70 6.95 5.82
N GLU A 56 -16.86 7.98 6.67
CA GLU A 56 -15.87 9.07 6.79
C GLU A 56 -14.53 8.55 7.32
N ALA A 57 -14.56 7.69 8.34
CA ALA A 57 -13.34 7.13 8.91
C ALA A 57 -12.60 6.25 7.89
N VAL A 58 -13.35 5.49 7.07
CA VAL A 58 -12.79 4.69 5.97
C VAL A 58 -12.21 5.58 4.86
N ALA A 59 -12.86 6.70 4.53
CA ALA A 59 -12.36 7.66 3.54
C ALA A 59 -11.03 8.30 3.97
N ASP A 60 -10.80 8.49 5.27
CA ASP A 60 -9.55 9.01 5.83
C ASP A 60 -8.41 7.97 5.89
N LEU A 61 -8.73 6.67 5.86
CA LEU A 61 -7.72 5.60 5.99
C LEU A 61 -6.58 5.70 4.99
N PRO A 62 -6.80 5.85 3.66
CA PRO A 62 -5.68 5.95 2.72
C PRO A 62 -4.72 7.10 3.04
N GLU A 63 -5.20 8.27 3.46
CA GLU A 63 -4.35 9.39 3.85
C GLU A 63 -3.60 9.08 5.16
N LYS A 64 -4.28 8.51 6.16
CA LYS A 64 -3.67 8.09 7.43
C LYS A 64 -2.57 7.04 7.20
N ILE A 65 -2.82 6.04 6.35
CA ILE A 65 -1.85 5.01 5.97
C ILE A 65 -0.64 5.67 5.31
N ARG A 66 -0.86 6.55 4.32
CA ARG A 66 0.23 7.25 3.62
C ARG A 66 1.13 8.01 4.59
N VAL A 67 0.54 8.84 5.45
CA VAL A 67 1.29 9.68 6.39
C VAL A 67 2.05 8.82 7.40
N ASN A 68 1.42 7.78 7.97
CA ASN A 68 2.08 6.92 8.96
C ASN A 68 3.16 6.03 8.36
N SER A 69 2.96 5.52 7.14
CA SER A 69 3.99 4.79 6.40
C SER A 69 5.17 5.71 6.07
N ASN A 70 4.92 6.92 5.56
CA ASN A 70 5.98 7.87 5.19
C ASN A 70 6.81 8.37 6.38
N LYS A 71 6.29 8.32 7.61
CA LYS A 71 7.07 8.59 8.83
C LYS A 71 8.15 7.53 9.11
N ARG A 72 7.93 6.30 8.62
CA ARG A 72 8.85 5.16 8.81
C ARG A 72 9.74 4.92 7.60
N LEU A 73 9.32 5.40 6.42
CA LEU A 73 10.06 5.29 5.18
C LEU A 73 11.07 6.43 5.03
N PRO A 74 12.26 6.16 4.47
CA PRO A 74 13.17 7.24 4.09
C PRO A 74 12.58 8.10 2.97
N ASN A 75 13.03 9.36 2.88
CA ASN A 75 12.48 10.36 1.95
C ASN A 75 12.41 9.90 0.49
N TYR A 76 13.38 9.10 0.04
CA TYR A 76 13.47 8.64 -1.35
C TYR A 76 12.51 7.51 -1.70
N SER A 77 11.90 6.84 -0.70
CA SER A 77 10.92 5.76 -0.89
C SER A 77 9.53 6.12 -0.35
N GLN A 78 9.27 7.41 -0.15
CA GLN A 78 7.96 7.87 0.29
C GLN A 78 6.88 7.63 -0.76
N ILE A 79 5.73 7.18 -0.29
CA ILE A 79 4.54 6.93 -1.08
C ILE A 79 3.85 8.27 -1.33
N THR A 80 3.56 8.56 -2.59
CA THR A 80 2.86 9.79 -2.97
C THR A 80 1.34 9.65 -2.82
N LYS A 81 0.81 8.44 -3.00
CA LYS A 81 -0.63 8.17 -2.92
C LYS A 81 -0.91 6.75 -2.44
N VAL A 82 -1.97 6.59 -1.66
CA VAL A 82 -2.55 5.30 -1.30
C VAL A 82 -3.90 5.17 -1.98
N GLU A 83 -4.17 4.04 -2.61
CA GLU A 83 -5.45 3.72 -3.24
C GLU A 83 -6.01 2.45 -2.61
N ILE A 84 -7.24 2.52 -2.13
CA ILE A 84 -7.92 1.34 -1.60
C ILE A 84 -8.47 0.53 -2.76
N VAL A 85 -8.23 -0.78 -2.75
CA VAL A 85 -8.84 -1.72 -3.69
C VAL A 85 -9.95 -2.49 -2.98
N ASP A 86 -11.06 -2.72 -3.68
CA ASP A 86 -12.22 -3.43 -3.12
C ASP A 86 -12.08 -4.95 -3.14
N GLN A 87 -11.10 -5.46 -3.90
CA GLN A 87 -10.88 -6.89 -4.09
C GLN A 87 -9.47 -7.28 -3.64
N PRO A 88 -9.30 -8.48 -3.08
CA PRO A 88 -7.99 -9.01 -2.73
C PRO A 88 -7.13 -9.17 -3.98
N PHE A 89 -5.81 -9.07 -3.80
CA PHE A 89 -4.89 -9.21 -4.93
C PHE A 89 -4.88 -10.65 -5.47
N GLU A 90 -4.86 -10.78 -6.79
CA GLU A 90 -4.79 -12.05 -7.49
C GLU A 90 -3.50 -12.80 -7.12
N LYS A 91 -3.61 -14.04 -6.64
CA LYS A 91 -2.46 -14.86 -6.22
C LYS A 91 -2.17 -15.98 -7.21
N THR A 92 -0.90 -16.35 -7.28
CA THR A 92 -0.43 -17.56 -7.97
C THR A 92 -0.78 -18.81 -7.16
N PRO A 93 -0.75 -20.02 -7.74
CA PRO A 93 -0.90 -21.26 -6.97
C PRO A 93 0.14 -21.43 -5.86
N LYS A 94 1.28 -20.71 -5.95
CA LYS A 94 2.31 -20.62 -4.90
C LYS A 94 2.04 -19.52 -3.86
N MET A 95 0.83 -18.99 -3.79
CA MET A 95 0.37 -17.92 -2.89
C MET A 95 1.06 -16.55 -3.05
N SER A 96 1.90 -16.34 -4.05
CA SER A 96 2.50 -15.03 -4.32
C SER A 96 1.56 -14.14 -5.14
N ILE A 97 1.49 -12.85 -4.83
CA ILE A 97 0.67 -11.86 -5.56
C ILE A 97 1.15 -11.70 -7.02
N LYS A 98 0.21 -11.74 -7.98
CA LYS A 98 0.42 -11.47 -9.41
C LYS A 98 0.59 -9.98 -9.68
N ARG A 99 1.68 -9.42 -9.16
CA ARG A 99 2.06 -8.00 -9.28
C ARG A 99 2.03 -7.43 -10.72
N PHE A 100 2.21 -8.25 -11.75
CA PHE A 100 2.14 -7.81 -13.15
C PHE A 100 0.74 -7.32 -13.59
N LEU A 101 -0.31 -7.67 -12.84
CA LEU A 101 -1.69 -7.22 -13.08
C LEU A 101 -1.93 -5.79 -12.57
N TYR A 102 -1.05 -5.28 -11.73
CA TYR A 102 -1.20 -4.00 -11.05
C TYR A 102 -0.15 -3.03 -11.60
N LYS A 103 -0.62 -1.86 -12.05
CA LYS A 103 0.20 -0.77 -12.57
C LYS A 103 -0.24 0.52 -11.91
#